data_AF-A0A379XV92-F1
#
_entry.id   AF-A0A379XV92-F1
#
_cell.length_a   1.000
_cell.length_b   1.000
_cell.length_c   1.000
_cell.angle_alpha   90.00
_cell.angle_beta   90.00
_cell.angle_gamma   90.00
#
_symmetry.space_group_name_H-M   'P 1'
#
loop_
_entity.id
_entity.type
_entity.pdbx_description
1 polymer ?
#
loop_
_entity_poly.entity_id
_entity_poly.type
_entity_poly.pdbx_seq_one_letter_code
_entity_poly.pdbx_strand_id
1 'polypeptide(L)'
;MNIDKRTLREVAEKATPGPWKVFSDIDTKTFSIHTPRDKRCENVIKWGGFDCQPNAEANAEFIAAFNPKVALALLDELEAETRYREGAFIACNRWHDKFREADDKLEAAERRIEELEHSETQLINERDAAESALNDAYKVVMGQAPEWSNWFSFENAIDEIELVCELWRNQTDDVIQFRQRIQELEAKLETADRLQDGAFRDGLKAGFSYGQTDDQSGFTQCMSAYNTMPASLLPDGLIRAVHFYEQVKHENPPVETGAWKDAIDWVLKEACLAASTLESSREHEVISQQEKA
;
A
#
# COMPACT_ATOMS: atom_id res chain seq x y z
N MET A 1 34.55 -57.58 38.53
CA MET A 1 34.56 -58.96 38.02
C MET A 1 33.90 -58.94 36.65
N ASN A 2 34.65 -59.20 35.57
CA ASN A 2 34.07 -59.26 34.22
C ASN A 2 33.66 -60.71 33.95
N ILE A 3 32.36 -60.97 33.85
CA ILE A 3 31.85 -62.31 33.59
C ILE A 3 31.82 -62.49 32.08
N ASP A 4 32.61 -63.44 31.56
CA ASP A 4 32.56 -63.81 30.15
C ASP A 4 31.30 -64.64 29.87
N LYS A 5 30.22 -63.94 29.48
CA LYS A 5 28.91 -64.53 29.19
C LYS A 5 28.95 -65.52 28.02
N ARG A 6 29.85 -65.32 27.05
CA ARG A 6 29.99 -66.22 25.90
C ARG A 6 30.57 -67.55 26.34
N THR A 7 31.67 -67.50 27.09
CA THR A 7 32.30 -68.70 27.64
C THR A 7 31.33 -69.45 28.57
N LEU A 8 30.53 -68.74 29.38
CA LEU A 8 29.49 -69.37 30.21
C LEU A 8 28.40 -70.07 29.40
N ARG A 9 27.93 -69.45 28.31
CA ARG A 9 26.94 -70.07 27.41
C ARG A 9 27.51 -71.33 26.77
N GLU A 10 28.72 -71.29 26.23
CA GLU A 10 29.37 -72.44 25.60
C GLU A 10 29.54 -73.63 26.57
N VAL A 11 29.82 -73.35 27.85
CA VAL A 11 29.90 -74.39 28.90
C VAL A 11 28.52 -74.93 29.24
N ALA A 12 27.50 -74.09 29.36
CA ALA A 12 26.13 -74.51 29.67
C ALA A 12 25.50 -75.33 28.53
N GLU A 13 25.77 -74.99 27.26
CA GLU A 13 25.29 -75.77 26.10
C GLU A 13 25.92 -77.17 26.01
N LYS A 14 27.18 -77.33 26.44
CA LYS A 14 27.88 -78.61 26.47
C LYS A 14 27.48 -79.50 27.67
N ALA A 15 26.87 -78.92 28.70
CA ALA A 15 26.50 -79.64 29.90
C ALA A 15 25.23 -80.48 29.71
N THR A 16 25.04 -81.52 30.54
CA THR A 16 23.90 -82.44 30.45
C THR A 16 22.56 -81.69 30.55
N PRO A 17 21.72 -81.69 29.50
CA PRO A 17 20.45 -80.97 29.51
C PRO A 17 19.43 -81.62 30.45
N GLY A 18 18.51 -80.81 30.98
CA GLY A 18 17.33 -81.26 31.70
C GLY A 18 17.27 -80.82 33.16
N PRO A 19 16.12 -81.04 33.83
CA PRO A 19 16.00 -80.76 35.26
C PRO A 19 16.99 -81.64 36.03
N TRP A 20 17.80 -81.02 36.87
CA TRP A 20 18.71 -81.72 37.76
C TRP A 20 18.03 -81.88 39.11
N LYS A 21 18.21 -83.03 39.77
CA LYS A 21 17.64 -83.31 41.11
C LYS A 21 18.71 -83.76 42.06
N VAL A 22 18.58 -83.35 43.32
CA VAL A 22 19.46 -83.79 44.40
C VAL A 22 19.07 -85.20 44.83
N PHE A 23 20.08 -86.01 45.09
CA PHE A 23 19.99 -87.28 45.78
C PHE A 23 20.85 -87.18 47.03
N SER A 24 20.24 -87.42 48.19
CA SER A 24 20.91 -87.51 49.48
C SER A 24 20.80 -88.93 50.02
N ASP A 25 21.93 -89.50 50.39
CA ASP A 25 22.02 -90.75 51.13
C ASP A 25 22.69 -90.48 52.48
N ILE A 26 21.89 -90.59 53.54
CA ILE A 26 22.28 -90.26 54.92
C ILE A 26 23.29 -91.30 55.46
N ASP A 27 23.18 -92.56 55.04
CA ASP A 27 24.01 -93.66 55.55
C ASP A 27 25.43 -93.60 54.99
N THR A 28 25.56 -93.21 53.72
CA THR A 28 26.86 -93.05 53.05
C THR A 28 27.38 -91.62 53.06
N LYS A 29 26.61 -90.67 53.63
CA LYS A 29 26.86 -89.22 53.57
C LYS A 29 27.18 -88.74 52.14
N THR A 30 26.43 -89.26 51.16
CA THR A 30 26.63 -88.93 49.75
C THR A 30 25.54 -87.96 49.30
N PHE A 31 25.95 -86.79 48.83
CA PHE A 31 25.08 -85.82 48.17
C PHE A 31 25.49 -85.73 46.70
N SER A 32 24.56 -85.95 45.79
CA SER A 32 24.85 -86.02 44.35
C SER A 32 23.69 -85.50 43.52
N ILE A 33 23.98 -85.16 42.27
CA ILE A 33 23.00 -84.59 41.34
C ILE A 33 22.70 -85.61 40.25
N HIS A 34 21.42 -85.80 39.93
CA HIS A 34 20.95 -86.79 38.96
C HIS A 34 19.95 -86.20 37.97
N THR A 35 19.73 -86.92 36.87
CA THR A 35 18.57 -86.68 36.00
C THR A 35 17.37 -87.50 36.50
N PRO A 36 16.12 -87.00 36.45
CA PRO A 36 14.94 -87.67 37.03
C PRO A 36 14.59 -89.06 36.49
N ARG A 37 15.21 -89.48 35.38
CA ARG A 37 14.94 -90.77 34.72
C ARG A 37 15.93 -91.86 35.12
N ASP A 38 16.99 -91.52 35.84
CA ASP A 38 18.00 -92.48 36.23
C ASP A 38 17.65 -93.16 37.56
N LYS A 39 17.37 -94.47 37.52
CA LYS A 39 17.08 -95.30 38.70
C LYS A 39 18.30 -96.07 39.21
N ARG A 40 19.46 -95.98 38.54
CA ARG A 40 20.70 -96.67 38.93
C ARG A 40 21.94 -95.87 38.51
N CYS A 41 22.40 -95.04 39.44
CA CYS A 41 23.82 -94.76 39.69
C CYS A 41 24.69 -94.21 38.54
N GLU A 42 24.21 -93.25 37.74
CA GLU A 42 25.12 -92.34 37.03
C GLU A 42 24.91 -90.92 37.56
N ASN A 43 25.61 -90.60 38.66
CA ASN A 43 25.61 -89.27 39.24
C ASN A 43 26.13 -88.28 38.19
N VAL A 44 25.35 -87.25 37.84
CA VAL A 44 25.76 -86.13 36.98
C VAL A 44 26.96 -85.42 37.61
N ILE A 45 26.92 -85.25 38.94
CA ILE A 45 28.04 -84.79 39.75
C ILE A 45 28.08 -85.61 41.04
N LYS A 46 29.24 -86.20 41.34
CA LYS A 46 29.58 -86.82 42.63
C LYS A 46 30.80 -86.10 43.21
N TRP A 47 30.57 -85.18 44.14
CA TRP A 47 31.62 -84.32 44.69
C TRP A 47 31.57 -84.27 46.21
N GLY A 48 32.69 -84.58 46.87
CA GLY A 48 32.78 -84.71 48.33
C GLY A 48 32.95 -83.39 49.09
N GLY A 49 32.95 -82.24 48.41
CA GLY A 49 33.23 -80.94 49.04
C GLY A 49 34.73 -80.64 49.19
N PHE A 50 35.07 -79.36 49.45
CA PHE A 50 36.38 -78.95 49.97
C PHE A 50 36.41 -78.88 51.51
N ASP A 51 35.25 -79.03 52.15
CA ASP A 51 34.95 -78.69 53.56
C ASP A 51 34.55 -79.90 54.43
N CYS A 52 34.83 -81.13 53.98
CA CYS A 52 34.50 -82.37 54.69
C CYS A 52 32.98 -82.61 54.88
N GLN A 53 32.14 -82.11 53.96
CA GLN A 53 30.70 -82.39 53.81
C GLN A 53 29.61 -81.59 54.58
N PRO A 54 29.85 -80.63 55.49
CA PRO A 54 28.76 -79.92 56.18
C PRO A 54 27.77 -79.20 55.25
N ASN A 55 28.26 -78.64 54.13
CA ASN A 55 27.42 -77.91 53.17
C ASN A 55 27.12 -78.71 51.88
N ALA A 56 27.43 -80.00 51.85
CA ALA A 56 27.34 -80.80 50.62
C ALA A 56 25.91 -80.89 50.08
N GLU A 57 24.91 -80.97 50.96
CA GLU A 57 23.49 -80.94 50.59
C GLU A 57 23.09 -79.62 49.93
N ALA A 58 23.38 -78.49 50.59
CA ALA A 58 23.07 -77.14 50.10
C ALA A 58 23.79 -76.83 48.77
N ASN A 59 25.03 -77.29 48.61
CA ASN A 59 25.78 -77.15 47.34
C ASN A 59 25.14 -77.95 46.20
N ALA A 60 24.70 -79.19 46.49
CA ALA A 60 24.01 -80.02 45.50
C ALA A 60 22.67 -79.41 45.10
N GLU A 61 21.90 -78.87 46.07
CA GLU A 61 20.64 -78.16 45.82
C GLU A 61 20.85 -76.91 44.96
N PHE A 62 21.86 -76.10 45.28
CA PHE A 62 22.18 -74.91 44.50
C PHE A 62 22.52 -75.24 43.05
N ILE A 63 23.40 -76.23 42.81
CA ILE A 63 23.79 -76.62 41.46
C ILE A 63 22.64 -77.29 40.70
N ALA A 64 21.79 -78.06 41.38
CA ALA A 64 20.60 -78.66 40.78
C ALA A 64 19.55 -77.61 40.39
N ALA A 65 19.38 -76.57 41.20
CA ALA A 65 18.51 -75.43 40.89
C ALA A 65 19.10 -74.55 39.78
N PHE A 66 20.40 -74.27 39.81
CA PHE A 66 21.14 -73.55 38.78
C PHE A 66 21.67 -74.50 37.69
N ASN A 67 20.78 -75.33 37.15
CA ASN A 67 21.13 -76.24 36.08
C ASN A 67 21.43 -75.48 34.77
N PRO A 68 22.00 -76.15 33.75
CA PRO A 68 22.34 -75.49 32.48
C PRO A 68 21.15 -74.83 31.80
N LYS A 69 19.94 -75.39 31.96
CA LYS A 69 18.70 -74.79 31.43
C LYS A 69 18.40 -73.43 32.06
N VAL A 70 18.51 -73.30 33.38
CA VAL A 70 18.29 -72.05 34.11
C VAL A 70 19.39 -71.05 33.79
N ALA A 71 20.66 -71.49 33.71
CA ALA A 71 21.77 -70.63 33.34
C ALA A 71 21.60 -70.02 31.93
N LEU A 72 21.21 -70.84 30.94
CA LEU A 72 20.94 -70.36 29.57
C LEU A 72 19.76 -69.39 29.53
N ALA A 73 18.66 -69.70 30.23
CA ALA A 73 17.49 -68.81 30.30
C ALA A 73 17.84 -67.43 30.90
N LEU A 74 18.62 -67.40 31.99
CA LEU A 74 19.07 -66.15 32.59
C LEU A 74 20.04 -65.36 31.70
N LEU A 75 20.89 -66.04 30.93
CA LEU A 75 21.76 -65.39 29.94
C LEU A 75 20.94 -64.77 28.79
N ASP A 76 19.91 -65.47 28.32
CA ASP A 76 19.01 -64.99 27.27
C ASP A 76 18.20 -63.77 27.76
N GLU A 77 17.66 -63.80 28.98
CA GLU A 77 16.99 -62.65 29.61
C GLU A 77 17.93 -61.44 29.73
N LEU A 78 19.17 -61.66 30.18
CA LEU A 78 20.16 -60.58 30.33
C LEU A 78 20.58 -59.96 28.99
N GLU A 79 20.68 -60.76 27.93
CA GLU A 79 20.94 -60.27 26.58
C GLU A 79 19.74 -59.52 26.00
N ALA A 80 18.53 -60.02 26.23
CA ALA A 80 17.31 -59.32 25.83
C ALA A 80 17.21 -57.94 26.51
N GLU A 81 17.48 -57.87 27.81
CA GLU A 81 17.49 -56.60 28.56
C GLU A 81 18.60 -55.66 28.07
N THR A 82 19.79 -56.18 27.77
CA THR A 82 20.89 -55.39 27.22
C THR A 82 20.50 -54.78 25.87
N ARG A 83 19.92 -55.58 24.97
CA ARG A 83 19.41 -55.12 23.67
C ARG A 83 18.29 -54.10 23.82
N TYR A 84 17.37 -54.32 24.77
CA TYR A 84 16.29 -53.38 25.06
C TYR A 84 16.85 -52.02 25.51
N ARG A 85 17.81 -52.02 26.45
CA ARG A 85 18.45 -50.79 26.93
C ARG A 85 19.21 -50.06 25.83
N GLU A 86 19.94 -50.78 24.98
CA GLU A 86 20.63 -50.20 23.82
C GLU A 86 19.62 -49.60 22.82
N GLY A 87 18.54 -50.32 22.53
CA GLY A 87 17.46 -49.84 21.66
C GLY A 87 16.77 -48.60 22.23
N ALA A 88 16.50 -48.57 23.54
CA ALA A 88 15.94 -47.42 24.23
C ALA A 88 16.89 -46.22 24.18
N PHE A 89 18.19 -46.43 24.37
CA PHE A 89 19.19 -45.37 24.25
C PHE A 89 19.25 -44.78 22.83
N ILE A 90 19.27 -45.63 21.80
CA ILE A 90 19.24 -45.20 20.39
C ILE A 90 17.96 -44.42 20.10
N ALA A 91 16.81 -44.90 20.59
CA ALA A 91 15.54 -44.20 20.44
C ALA A 91 15.57 -42.83 21.12
N CYS A 92 16.06 -42.73 22.36
CA CYS A 92 16.21 -41.47 23.08
C CYS A 92 17.10 -40.49 22.32
N ASN A 93 18.26 -40.91 21.81
CA ASN A 93 19.14 -40.03 21.02
C ASN A 93 18.45 -39.55 19.75
N ARG A 94 17.76 -40.45 19.03
CA ARG A 94 17.01 -40.07 17.83
C ARG A 94 15.91 -39.07 18.14
N TRP A 95 15.23 -39.21 19.28
CA TRP A 95 14.27 -38.22 19.75
C TRP A 95 14.97 -36.90 20.06
N HIS A 96 16.13 -36.93 20.73
CA HIS A 96 16.92 -35.75 21.04
C HIS A 96 17.35 -34.97 19.79
N ASP A 97 17.79 -35.68 18.74
CA ASP A 97 18.15 -35.08 17.46
C ASP A 97 16.93 -34.43 16.79
N LYS A 98 15.78 -35.10 16.81
CA LYS A 98 14.51 -34.53 16.30
C LYS A 98 14.06 -33.30 17.06
N PHE A 99 14.22 -33.28 18.39
CA PHE A 99 13.91 -32.10 19.19
C PHE A 99 14.82 -30.94 18.80
N ARG A 100 16.12 -31.18 18.61
CA ARG A 100 17.05 -30.14 18.14
C ARG A 100 16.67 -29.61 16.77
N GLU A 101 16.36 -30.48 15.82
CA GLU A 101 15.89 -30.05 14.49
C GLU A 101 14.58 -29.24 14.56
N ALA A 102 13.70 -29.54 15.52
CA ALA A 102 12.48 -28.80 15.73
C ALA A 102 12.75 -27.42 16.35
N ASP A 103 13.66 -27.33 17.31
CA ASP A 103 14.10 -26.08 17.92
C ASP A 103 14.78 -25.18 16.87
N ASP A 104 15.66 -25.72 16.02
CA ASP A 104 16.31 -24.98 14.93
C ASP A 104 15.28 -24.42 13.93
N LYS A 105 14.24 -25.20 13.62
CA LYS A 105 13.13 -24.76 12.76
C LYS A 105 12.26 -23.71 13.43
N LEU A 106 12.04 -23.83 14.72
CA LEU A 106 11.29 -22.85 15.51
C LEU A 106 12.04 -21.52 15.52
N GLU A 107 13.33 -21.51 15.83
CA GLU A 107 14.16 -20.30 15.82
C GLU A 107 14.22 -19.66 14.42
N ALA A 108 14.29 -20.47 13.35
CA ALA A 108 14.23 -19.96 11.98
C ALA A 108 12.86 -19.34 11.64
N ALA A 109 11.76 -19.93 12.11
CA ALA A 109 10.43 -19.39 11.92
C ALA A 109 10.21 -18.09 12.73
N GLU A 110 10.68 -18.04 13.97
CA GLU A 110 10.64 -16.85 14.83
C GLU A 110 11.41 -15.68 14.20
N ARG A 111 12.65 -15.91 13.74
CA ARG A 111 13.40 -14.88 12.99
C ARG A 111 12.67 -14.37 11.75
N ARG A 112 11.97 -15.26 11.04
CA ARG A 112 11.20 -14.85 9.86
C ARG A 112 9.98 -14.01 10.23
N ILE A 113 9.34 -14.31 11.37
CA ILE A 113 8.24 -13.49 11.91
C ILE A 113 8.77 -12.11 12.28
N GLU A 114 9.87 -12.02 13.02
CA GLU A 114 10.47 -10.73 13.40
C GLU A 114 10.84 -9.88 12.18
N GLU A 115 11.41 -10.49 11.14
CA GLU A 115 11.72 -9.80 9.87
C GLU A 115 10.45 -9.27 9.19
N LEU A 116 9.39 -10.08 9.15
CA LEU A 116 8.10 -9.68 8.58
C LEU A 116 7.47 -8.54 9.38
N GLU A 117 7.45 -8.63 10.71
CA GLU A 117 6.93 -7.59 11.60
C GLU A 117 7.69 -6.26 11.42
N HIS A 118 9.01 -6.33 11.25
CA HIS A 118 9.82 -5.15 10.95
C HIS A 118 9.45 -4.54 9.58
N SER A 119 9.34 -5.37 8.55
CA SER A 119 8.96 -4.91 7.20
C SER A 119 7.54 -4.35 7.14
N GLU A 120 6.60 -4.93 7.89
CA GLU A 120 5.22 -4.45 7.98
C GLU A 120 5.18 -3.09 8.67
N THR A 121 5.90 -2.93 9.77
CA THR A 121 6.04 -1.65 10.46
C THR A 121 6.62 -0.59 9.54
N GLN A 122 7.63 -0.94 8.73
CA GLN A 122 8.21 -0.03 7.74
C GLN A 122 7.16 0.38 6.69
N LEU A 123 6.42 -0.57 6.11
CA LEU A 123 5.39 -0.26 5.11
C LEU A 123 4.25 0.60 5.68
N ILE A 124 3.87 0.40 6.94
CA ILE A 124 2.90 1.26 7.62
C ILE A 124 3.44 2.68 7.73
N ASN A 125 4.69 2.86 8.18
CA ASN A 125 5.32 4.19 8.27
C ASN A 125 5.43 4.87 6.90
N GLU A 126 5.81 4.13 5.86
CA GLU A 126 5.88 4.64 4.49
C GLU A 126 4.49 5.04 3.96
N ARG A 127 3.47 4.22 4.22
CA ARG A 127 2.08 4.54 3.88
C ARG A 127 1.60 5.79 4.60
N ASP A 128 1.83 5.89 5.91
CA ASP A 128 1.37 7.03 6.72
C ASP A 128 2.09 8.32 6.28
N ALA A 129 3.36 8.24 5.90
CA ALA A 129 4.09 9.37 5.32
C ALA A 129 3.52 9.78 3.96
N ALA A 130 3.20 8.83 3.08
CA ALA A 130 2.57 9.09 1.79
C ALA A 130 1.16 9.69 1.95
N GLU A 131 0.36 9.16 2.86
CA GLU A 131 -0.96 9.69 3.20
C GLU A 131 -0.87 11.12 3.72
N SER A 132 0.07 11.40 4.62
CA SER A 132 0.30 12.76 5.11
C SER A 132 0.69 13.71 3.98
N ALA A 133 1.59 13.30 3.09
CA ALA A 133 2.01 14.12 1.96
C ALA A 133 0.85 14.41 0.99
N LEU A 134 0.00 13.40 0.71
CA LEU A 134 -1.17 13.55 -0.14
C LEU A 134 -2.26 14.41 0.53
N ASN A 135 -2.49 14.24 1.84
CA ASN A 135 -3.40 15.09 2.62
C ASN A 135 -2.99 16.56 2.54
N ASP A 136 -1.70 16.85 2.69
CA ASP A 136 -1.17 18.20 2.60
C ASP A 136 -1.35 18.77 1.18
N ALA A 137 -1.02 18.00 0.14
CA ALA A 137 -1.21 18.42 -1.25
C ALA A 137 -2.69 18.69 -1.57
N TYR A 138 -3.58 17.79 -1.16
CA TYR A 138 -5.01 17.92 -1.34
C TYR A 138 -5.54 19.16 -0.62
N LYS A 139 -5.12 19.40 0.63
CA LYS A 139 -5.51 20.59 1.39
C LYS A 139 -5.02 21.89 0.77
N VAL A 140 -3.83 21.90 0.18
CA VAL A 140 -3.30 23.07 -0.54
C VAL A 140 -4.16 23.41 -1.75
N VAL A 141 -4.63 22.42 -2.50
CA VAL A 141 -5.39 22.62 -3.74
C VAL A 141 -6.89 22.85 -3.46
N MET A 142 -7.48 22.05 -2.59
CA MET A 142 -8.92 22.02 -2.32
C MET A 142 -9.34 22.91 -1.14
N GLY A 143 -8.38 23.39 -0.34
CA GLY A 143 -8.61 24.22 0.85
C GLY A 143 -9.06 23.45 2.11
N GLN A 144 -9.32 22.15 1.98
CA GLN A 144 -9.74 21.26 3.07
C GLN A 144 -9.01 19.92 2.97
N ALA A 145 -8.87 19.23 4.10
CA ALA A 145 -8.30 17.88 4.09
C ALA A 145 -9.28 16.89 3.42
N PRO A 146 -8.79 15.83 2.77
CA PRO A 146 -9.67 14.82 2.21
C PRO A 146 -10.32 14.00 3.32
N GLU A 147 -11.56 13.55 3.10
CA GLU A 147 -12.24 12.62 3.98
C GLU A 147 -12.12 11.20 3.42
N TRP A 148 -11.13 10.46 3.90
CA TRP A 148 -10.92 9.08 3.49
C TRP A 148 -12.13 8.21 3.82
N SER A 149 -12.61 7.47 2.85
CA SER A 149 -13.71 6.53 3.02
C SER A 149 -13.55 5.33 2.11
N ASN A 150 -14.33 4.28 2.33
CA ASN A 150 -14.31 3.11 1.46
C ASN A 150 -14.73 3.42 0.00
N TRP A 151 -15.31 4.60 -0.26
CA TRP A 151 -15.70 5.07 -1.58
C TRP A 151 -14.82 6.21 -2.10
N PHE A 152 -13.85 6.67 -1.30
CA PHE A 152 -12.94 7.75 -1.63
C PHE A 152 -11.49 7.33 -1.34
N SER A 153 -10.79 6.92 -2.39
CA SER A 153 -9.43 6.41 -2.35
C SER A 153 -8.39 7.49 -2.72
N PHE A 154 -7.11 7.15 -2.60
CA PHE A 154 -6.01 8.02 -3.05
C PHE A 154 -6.11 8.41 -4.53
N GLU A 155 -6.60 7.52 -5.39
CA GLU A 155 -6.79 7.78 -6.82
C GLU A 155 -7.82 8.90 -7.01
N ASN A 156 -8.99 8.80 -6.36
CA ASN A 156 -10.02 9.83 -6.43
C ASN A 156 -9.50 11.20 -5.95
N ALA A 157 -8.70 11.23 -4.89
CA ALA A 157 -8.10 12.48 -4.39
C ALA A 157 -7.13 13.11 -5.40
N ILE A 158 -6.34 12.29 -6.10
CA ILE A 158 -5.41 12.76 -7.13
C ILE A 158 -6.19 13.27 -8.35
N ASP A 159 -7.22 12.56 -8.78
CA ASP A 159 -8.08 12.97 -9.90
C ASP A 159 -8.76 14.32 -9.64
N GLU A 160 -9.26 14.53 -8.42
CA GLU A 160 -9.85 15.82 -8.02
C GLU A 160 -8.82 16.97 -8.00
N ILE A 161 -7.61 16.71 -7.49
CA ILE A 161 -6.51 17.68 -7.53
C ILE A 161 -6.16 18.04 -8.97
N GLU A 162 -6.05 17.04 -9.84
CA GLU A 162 -5.70 17.23 -11.25
C GLU A 162 -6.74 18.11 -11.94
N LEU A 163 -8.03 17.79 -11.77
CA LEU A 163 -9.13 18.55 -12.34
C LEU A 163 -9.10 20.03 -11.92
N VAL A 164 -8.89 20.32 -10.64
CA VAL A 164 -8.82 21.70 -10.15
C VAL A 164 -7.59 22.42 -10.70
N CYS A 165 -6.43 21.75 -10.74
CA CYS A 165 -5.22 22.33 -11.29
C CYS A 165 -5.36 22.64 -12.80
N GLU A 166 -6.02 21.78 -13.57
CA GLU A 166 -6.34 22.04 -14.98
C GLU A 166 -7.25 23.24 -15.14
N LEU A 167 -8.30 23.35 -14.33
CA LEU A 167 -9.22 24.48 -14.36
C LEU A 167 -8.49 25.81 -14.12
N TRP A 168 -7.64 25.86 -13.09
CA TRP A 168 -6.85 27.07 -12.78
C TRP A 168 -5.86 27.41 -13.89
N ARG A 169 -5.25 26.41 -14.53
CA ARG A 169 -4.35 26.62 -15.66
C ARG A 169 -5.09 27.28 -16.83
N ASN A 170 -6.25 26.75 -17.19
CA ASN A 170 -7.07 27.30 -18.27
C ASN A 170 -7.54 28.73 -17.95
N GLN A 171 -7.99 29.00 -16.72
CA GLN A 171 -8.36 30.36 -16.30
C GLN A 171 -7.17 31.34 -16.36
N THR A 172 -5.97 30.87 -16.02
CA THR A 172 -4.75 31.70 -16.10
C THR A 172 -4.40 32.02 -17.54
N ASP A 173 -4.54 31.05 -18.45
CA ASP A 173 -4.34 31.25 -19.88
C ASP A 173 -5.34 32.26 -20.45
N ASP A 174 -6.62 32.16 -20.07
CA ASP A 174 -7.65 33.14 -20.47
C ASP A 174 -7.28 34.56 -20.03
N VAL A 175 -6.82 34.73 -18.78
CA VAL A 175 -6.37 36.04 -18.26
C VAL A 175 -5.17 36.56 -19.06
N ILE A 176 -4.24 35.71 -19.47
CA ILE A 176 -3.11 36.09 -20.31
C ILE A 176 -3.59 36.56 -21.68
N GLN A 177 -4.51 35.80 -22.31
CA GLN A 177 -5.10 36.15 -23.60
C GLN A 177 -5.86 37.48 -23.53
N PHE A 178 -6.65 37.70 -22.48
CA PHE A 178 -7.37 38.96 -22.28
C PHE A 178 -6.42 40.15 -22.13
N ARG A 179 -5.32 40.01 -21.37
CA ARG A 179 -4.32 41.08 -21.24
C ARG A 179 -3.69 41.44 -22.58
N GLN A 180 -3.35 40.44 -23.40
CA GLN A 180 -2.81 40.67 -24.74
C GLN A 180 -3.80 41.43 -25.63
N ARG A 181 -5.09 41.05 -25.59
CA ARG A 181 -6.12 41.72 -26.37
C ARG A 181 -6.38 43.16 -25.91
N ILE A 182 -6.34 43.43 -24.60
CA ILE A 182 -6.45 44.79 -24.06
C ILE A 182 -5.30 45.64 -24.57
N GLN A 183 -4.05 45.16 -24.51
CA GLN A 183 -2.89 45.89 -25.03
C GLN A 183 -3.01 46.17 -26.54
N GLU A 184 -3.50 45.21 -27.33
CA GLU A 184 -3.75 45.40 -28.75
C GLU A 184 -4.81 46.49 -29.01
N LEU A 185 -5.90 46.48 -28.23
CA LEU A 185 -6.97 47.47 -28.34
C LEU A 185 -6.50 48.87 -27.91
N GLU A 186 -5.71 48.98 -26.85
CA GLU A 186 -5.11 50.24 -26.41
C GLU A 186 -4.19 50.84 -27.49
N ALA A 187 -3.37 50.02 -28.14
CA ALA A 187 -2.53 50.47 -29.26
C ALA A 187 -3.36 50.92 -30.48
N LYS A 188 -4.46 50.21 -30.78
CA LYS A 188 -5.40 50.63 -31.83
C LYS A 188 -6.12 51.94 -31.49
N LEU A 189 -6.45 52.15 -30.21
CA LEU A 189 -7.05 53.39 -29.76
C LEU A 189 -6.08 54.56 -29.91
N GLU A 190 -4.82 54.39 -29.50
CA GLU A 190 -3.79 55.43 -29.63
C GLU A 190 -3.52 55.79 -31.11
N THR A 191 -3.52 54.79 -31.99
CA THR A 191 -3.37 55.06 -33.44
C THR A 191 -4.59 55.75 -34.04
N ALA A 192 -5.81 55.39 -33.62
CA ALA A 192 -7.02 56.08 -34.04
C ALA A 192 -7.05 57.54 -33.58
N ASP A 193 -6.65 57.80 -32.33
CA ASP A 193 -6.57 59.15 -31.76
C ASP A 193 -5.58 60.04 -32.55
N ARG A 194 -4.39 59.51 -32.87
CA ARG A 194 -3.42 60.21 -33.74
C ARG A 194 -3.96 60.49 -35.15
N LEU A 195 -4.71 59.55 -35.73
CA LEU A 195 -5.32 59.74 -37.05
C LEU A 195 -6.42 60.83 -37.00
N GLN A 196 -7.24 60.84 -35.94
CA GLN A 196 -8.25 61.86 -35.72
C GLN A 196 -7.63 63.25 -35.55
N ASP A 197 -6.57 63.36 -34.73
CA ASP A 197 -5.80 64.58 -34.54
C ASP A 197 -5.19 65.09 -35.86
N GLY A 198 -4.64 64.18 -36.67
CA GLY A 198 -4.12 64.48 -38.01
C GLY A 198 -5.20 65.01 -38.94
N ALA A 199 -6.32 64.29 -39.06
CA ALA A 199 -7.46 64.69 -39.87
C ALA A 199 -8.05 66.04 -39.44
N PHE A 200 -8.11 66.30 -38.12
CA PHE A 200 -8.56 67.59 -37.59
C PHE A 200 -7.61 68.74 -37.97
N ARG A 201 -6.29 68.54 -37.84
CA ARG A 201 -5.29 69.55 -38.25
C ARG A 201 -5.34 69.82 -39.76
N ASP A 202 -5.48 68.78 -40.57
CA ASP A 202 -5.55 68.92 -42.03
C ASP A 202 -6.87 69.60 -42.45
N GLY A 203 -7.98 69.27 -41.79
CA GLY A 203 -9.25 69.99 -41.95
C GLY A 203 -9.15 71.47 -41.60
N LEU A 204 -8.50 71.81 -40.48
CA LEU A 204 -8.25 73.21 -40.10
C LEU A 204 -7.39 73.96 -41.12
N LYS A 205 -6.32 73.33 -41.63
CA LYS A 205 -5.50 73.93 -42.70
C LYS A 205 -6.30 74.17 -43.97
N ALA A 206 -7.06 73.18 -44.42
CA ALA A 206 -7.92 73.31 -45.59
C ALA A 206 -8.96 74.44 -45.41
N GLY A 207 -9.62 74.50 -44.25
CA GLY A 207 -10.56 75.56 -43.91
C GLY A 207 -9.92 76.96 -43.89
N PHE A 208 -8.69 77.09 -43.37
CA PHE A 208 -7.94 78.34 -43.39
C PHE A 208 -7.61 78.78 -44.82
N SER A 209 -7.28 77.85 -45.72
CA SER A 209 -7.09 78.12 -47.15
C SER A 209 -8.37 78.58 -47.85
N TYR A 210 -9.54 77.97 -47.55
CA TYR A 210 -10.84 78.41 -48.07
C TYR A 210 -11.24 79.81 -47.57
N GLY A 211 -10.90 80.15 -46.33
CA GLY A 211 -11.14 81.49 -45.76
C GLY A 211 -10.32 82.61 -46.40
N GLN A 212 -9.21 82.29 -47.08
CA GLN A 212 -8.45 83.27 -47.87
C GLN A 212 -9.04 83.52 -49.27
N THR A 213 -9.97 82.67 -49.73
CA THR A 213 -10.60 82.78 -51.06
C THR A 213 -11.99 83.45 -51.06
N ASP A 214 -12.47 83.95 -49.92
CA ASP A 214 -13.76 84.67 -49.75
C ASP A 214 -14.98 83.93 -50.35
N ASP A 215 -15.05 82.61 -50.19
CA ASP A 215 -16.22 81.79 -50.57
C ASP A 215 -17.06 81.44 -49.34
N GLN A 216 -17.83 82.42 -48.88
CA GLN A 216 -18.78 82.26 -47.78
C GLN A 216 -19.86 81.19 -48.07
N SER A 217 -20.09 80.85 -49.34
CA SER A 217 -21.10 79.87 -49.76
C SER A 217 -20.65 78.43 -49.49
N GLY A 218 -19.39 78.10 -49.79
CA GLY A 218 -18.78 76.80 -49.51
C GLY A 218 -18.66 76.50 -48.00
N PHE A 219 -18.32 77.51 -47.18
CA PHE A 219 -18.26 77.37 -45.72
C PHE A 219 -19.64 77.05 -45.13
N THR A 220 -20.69 77.73 -45.59
CA THR A 220 -22.07 77.52 -45.11
C THR A 220 -22.59 76.13 -45.51
N GLN A 221 -22.23 75.66 -46.71
CA GLN A 221 -22.60 74.32 -47.19
C GLN A 221 -21.87 73.21 -46.39
N CYS A 222 -20.58 73.39 -46.10
CA CYS A 222 -19.78 72.48 -45.28
C CYS A 222 -20.28 72.42 -43.82
N MET A 223 -20.59 73.57 -43.20
CA MET A 223 -21.17 73.59 -41.86
C MET A 223 -22.61 73.02 -41.82
N SER A 224 -23.39 73.14 -42.89
CA SER A 224 -24.71 72.48 -42.96
C SER A 224 -24.60 70.95 -42.99
N ALA A 225 -23.58 70.41 -43.67
CA ALA A 225 -23.27 68.98 -43.71
C ALA A 225 -22.64 68.48 -42.40
N TYR A 226 -21.92 69.33 -41.67
CA TYR A 226 -21.34 69.01 -40.36
C TYR A 226 -22.37 69.10 -39.21
N ASN A 227 -23.32 70.05 -39.31
CA ASN A 227 -24.40 70.24 -38.33
C ASN A 227 -25.63 69.36 -38.61
N THR A 228 -25.68 68.64 -39.73
CA THR A 228 -26.55 67.46 -39.82
C THR A 228 -25.88 66.39 -38.96
N MET A 229 -26.11 66.46 -37.64
CA MET A 229 -25.81 65.32 -36.78
C MET A 229 -26.55 64.12 -37.39
N PRO A 230 -25.87 63.03 -37.79
CA PRO A 230 -26.55 61.76 -37.77
C PRO A 230 -27.04 61.60 -36.32
N ALA A 231 -28.36 61.43 -36.17
CA ALA A 231 -28.97 61.15 -34.87
C ALA A 231 -28.08 60.18 -34.10
N SER A 232 -27.78 60.49 -32.84
CA SER A 232 -26.92 59.70 -31.96
C SER A 232 -27.03 58.21 -32.28
N LEU A 233 -25.98 57.63 -32.86
CA LEU A 233 -25.92 56.22 -33.25
C LEU A 233 -25.96 55.27 -32.04
N LEU A 234 -26.00 55.83 -30.82
CA LEU A 234 -26.13 55.08 -29.58
C LEU A 234 -27.62 55.02 -29.20
N PRO A 235 -28.17 53.81 -28.98
CA PRO A 235 -29.54 53.67 -28.49
C PRO A 235 -29.73 54.42 -27.16
N ASP A 236 -30.83 55.16 -27.03
CA ASP A 236 -31.18 55.91 -25.82
C ASP A 236 -31.12 55.08 -24.53
N GLY A 237 -31.33 53.76 -24.64
CA GLY A 237 -31.21 52.80 -23.54
C GLY A 237 -29.79 52.73 -22.97
N LEU A 238 -28.77 52.67 -23.84
CA LEU A 238 -27.37 52.60 -23.44
C LEU A 238 -26.90 53.91 -22.79
N ILE A 239 -27.36 55.05 -23.30
CA ILE A 239 -27.05 56.37 -22.71
C ILE A 239 -27.57 56.46 -21.26
N ARG A 240 -28.79 56.00 -21.02
CA ARG A 240 -29.37 55.98 -19.66
C ARG A 240 -28.66 55.00 -18.74
N ALA A 241 -28.29 53.82 -19.23
CA ALA A 241 -27.57 52.82 -18.45
C ALA A 241 -26.18 53.33 -18.01
N VAL A 242 -25.43 53.97 -18.91
CA VAL A 242 -24.13 54.58 -18.60
C VAL A 242 -24.28 55.73 -17.59
N HIS A 243 -25.32 56.55 -17.71
CA HIS A 243 -25.61 57.60 -16.73
C HIS A 243 -25.91 57.04 -15.34
N PHE A 244 -26.64 55.93 -15.25
CA PHE A 244 -26.90 55.25 -13.98
C PHE A 244 -25.61 54.66 -13.37
N TYR A 245 -24.73 54.07 -14.19
CA TYR A 245 -23.42 53.60 -13.74
C TYR A 245 -22.55 54.74 -13.18
N GLU A 246 -22.48 55.87 -13.88
CA GLU A 246 -21.74 57.04 -13.39
C GLU A 246 -22.36 57.62 -12.11
N GLN A 247 -23.69 57.54 -11.95
CA GLN A 247 -24.36 57.92 -10.71
C GLN A 247 -23.99 57.00 -9.54
N VAL A 248 -24.02 55.66 -9.73
CA VAL A 248 -23.59 54.69 -8.70
C VAL A 248 -22.13 54.89 -8.32
N LYS A 249 -21.27 55.21 -9.30
CA LYS A 249 -19.86 55.52 -9.08
C LYS A 249 -19.64 56.82 -8.31
N HIS A 250 -20.48 57.82 -8.52
CA HIS A 250 -20.42 59.09 -7.78
C HIS A 250 -20.93 58.93 -6.33
N GLU A 251 -22.01 58.18 -6.13
CA GLU A 251 -22.65 57.98 -4.81
C GLU A 251 -21.94 56.92 -3.96
N ASN A 252 -21.17 56.01 -4.59
CA ASN A 252 -20.37 54.96 -3.98
C ASN A 252 -21.09 54.15 -2.87
N PRO A 253 -22.23 53.51 -3.18
CA PRO A 253 -22.99 52.74 -2.20
C PRO A 253 -22.22 51.47 -1.76
N PRO A 254 -22.48 50.95 -0.54
CA PRO A 254 -21.89 49.71 -0.04
C PRO A 254 -22.14 48.53 -0.99
N VAL A 255 -21.16 47.65 -1.14
CA VAL A 255 -21.21 46.52 -2.07
C VAL A 255 -22.38 45.57 -1.79
N GLU A 256 -22.81 45.48 -0.52
CA GLU A 256 -23.95 44.67 -0.06
C GLU A 256 -25.31 45.14 -0.63
N THR A 257 -25.39 46.37 -1.16
CA THR A 257 -26.63 46.92 -1.74
C THR A 257 -26.95 46.35 -3.12
N GLY A 258 -25.99 45.70 -3.78
CA GLY A 258 -26.17 45.19 -5.15
C GLY A 258 -26.16 46.27 -6.24
N ALA A 259 -26.15 47.56 -5.90
CA ALA A 259 -26.27 48.67 -6.87
C ALA A 259 -25.17 48.67 -7.95
N TRP A 260 -23.94 48.28 -7.59
CA TRP A 260 -22.84 48.11 -8.55
C TRP A 260 -23.09 46.97 -9.54
N LYS A 261 -23.65 45.85 -9.06
CA LYS A 261 -23.99 44.71 -9.90
C LYS A 261 -25.12 45.09 -10.87
N ASP A 262 -26.16 45.74 -10.38
CA ASP A 262 -27.31 46.16 -11.18
C ASP A 262 -26.90 47.19 -12.26
N ALA A 263 -26.01 48.13 -11.93
CA ALA A 263 -25.51 49.11 -12.89
C ALA A 263 -24.68 48.47 -14.00
N ILE A 264 -23.79 47.53 -13.66
CA ILE A 264 -22.97 46.80 -14.61
C ILE A 264 -23.83 45.89 -15.49
N ASP A 265 -24.76 45.12 -14.89
CA ASP A 265 -25.67 44.22 -15.61
C ASP A 265 -26.56 45.00 -16.60
N TRP A 266 -27.01 46.20 -16.22
CA TRP A 266 -27.81 47.04 -17.12
C TRP A 266 -27.00 47.59 -18.30
N VAL A 267 -25.78 48.10 -18.06
CA VAL A 267 -24.90 48.58 -19.14
C VAL A 267 -24.55 47.44 -20.10
N LEU A 268 -24.21 46.26 -19.58
CA LEU A 268 -23.91 45.06 -20.39
C LEU A 268 -25.12 44.68 -21.26
N LYS A 269 -26.31 44.64 -20.68
CA LYS A 269 -27.53 44.30 -21.41
C LYS A 269 -27.81 45.27 -22.57
N GLU A 270 -27.75 46.58 -22.31
CA GLU A 270 -28.01 47.60 -23.34
C GLU A 270 -26.90 47.66 -24.39
N ALA A 271 -25.65 47.39 -24.01
CA ALA A 271 -24.54 47.30 -24.94
C ALA A 271 -24.68 46.09 -25.89
N CYS A 272 -25.11 44.93 -25.38
CA CYS A 272 -25.41 43.76 -26.19
C CYS A 272 -26.59 44.02 -27.16
N LEU A 273 -27.64 44.69 -26.69
CA LEU A 273 -28.78 45.09 -27.54
C LEU A 273 -28.33 46.06 -28.64
N ALA A 274 -27.52 47.06 -28.30
CA ALA A 274 -26.98 48.02 -29.25
C ALA A 274 -26.10 47.35 -30.33
N ALA A 275 -25.23 46.42 -29.92
CA ALA A 275 -24.39 45.65 -30.83
C ALA A 275 -25.23 44.80 -31.80
N SER A 276 -26.26 44.12 -31.29
CA SER A 276 -27.17 43.30 -32.11
C SER A 276 -27.93 44.14 -33.15
N THR A 277 -28.36 45.35 -32.79
CA THR A 277 -29.02 46.27 -33.72
C THR A 277 -28.08 46.87 -34.78
N LEU A 278 -26.81 47.08 -34.43
CA LEU A 278 -25.78 47.54 -35.36
C LEU A 278 -25.39 46.45 -36.37
N GLU A 279 -25.34 45.19 -35.95
CA GLU A 279 -25.13 44.04 -36.83
C GLU A 279 -26.30 43.85 -37.80
N SER A 280 -27.55 43.89 -37.31
CA SER A 280 -28.74 43.79 -38.17
C SER A 280 -28.85 44.96 -39.17
N SER A 281 -28.48 46.19 -38.76
CA SER A 281 -28.48 47.35 -39.66
C SER A 281 -27.43 47.23 -40.76
N ARG A 282 -26.25 46.66 -40.46
CA ARG A 282 -25.20 46.37 -41.45
C ARG A 282 -25.61 45.30 -42.45
N GLU A 283 -26.32 44.26 -42.02
CA GLU A 283 -26.82 43.20 -42.91
C GLU A 283 -27.86 43.73 -43.90
N HIS A 284 -28.79 44.58 -43.45
CA HIS A 284 -29.78 45.23 -44.33
C HIS A 284 -29.14 46.18 -45.36
N GLU A 285 -28.06 46.86 -44.99
CA GLU A 285 -27.34 47.78 -45.87
C GLU A 285 -26.54 47.01 -46.96
N VAL A 286 -25.97 45.86 -46.61
CA VAL A 286 -25.29 44.96 -47.57
C VAL A 286 -26.29 44.34 -48.56
N ILE A 287 -27.48 43.92 -48.11
CA ILE A 287 -28.54 43.38 -48.98
C ILE A 287 -29.08 44.45 -49.93
N SER A 288 -29.30 45.68 -49.45
CA SER A 288 -29.73 46.81 -50.29
C SER A 288 -28.71 47.22 -51.36
N GLN A 289 -27.41 46.96 -51.16
CA GLN A 289 -26.40 47.23 -52.18
C GLN A 289 -26.27 46.09 -53.20
N GLN A 290 -26.63 44.85 -52.83
CA GLN A 290 -26.71 43.72 -53.77
C GLN A 290 -27.92 43.77 -54.70
N GLU A 291 -29.05 44.34 -54.28
CA GLU A 291 -30.25 44.49 -55.14
C GLU A 291 -30.18 45.66 -56.13
N LYS A 292 -29.19 46.55 -55.99
CA LYS A 292 -28.97 47.71 -56.88
C LYS A 292 -27.87 47.47 -57.93
N ALA A 293 -27.23 46.29 -57.94
CA ALA A 293 -26.23 45.85 -58.92
C ALA A 293 -26.85 44.88 -59.93
#